data_AF-A0A562Q285-F1
#
_entry.id   AF-A0A562Q285-F1
#
_cell.length_a   1.000
_cell.length_b   1.000
_cell.length_c   1.000
_cell.angle_alpha   90.00
_cell.angle_beta   90.00
_cell.angle_gamma   90.00
#
_symmetry.space_group_name_H-M   'P 1'
#
loop_
_entity.id
_entity.type
_entity.pdbx_description
1 polymer ?
#
loop_
_entity_poly.entity_id
_entity_poly.type
_entity_poly.pdbx_seq_one_letter_code
_entity_poly.pdbx_strand_id
1 'polypeptide(L)'
;MNSVKSLNKWANAHTYLPVDLVRIALGVFLFMKGISFITNIQYLNDLISPIDKIGGGMFLVHYIAPAQLIGGIMIAFGLLTRWAIIAQLPILIGAIFINFMGEMQSQNLLLALLILCICIFFFFYGSGKNSADYYFKMQK
;
A
#
# COMPACT_ATOMS: atom_id res chain seq x y z
N MET A 1 -19.08 -9.81 -13.44
CA MET A 1 -19.61 -10.21 -12.11
C MET A 1 -19.21 -11.62 -11.66
N ASN A 2 -18.94 -12.56 -12.57
CA ASN A 2 -18.56 -13.94 -12.19
C ASN A 2 -17.10 -14.09 -11.72
N SER A 3 -16.17 -13.28 -12.25
CA SER A 3 -14.72 -13.39 -11.94
C SER A 3 -14.34 -12.93 -10.53
N VAL A 4 -15.07 -11.97 -9.96
CA VAL A 4 -14.82 -11.47 -8.60
C VAL A 4 -15.25 -12.50 -7.55
N LYS A 5 -16.38 -13.19 -7.79
CA LYS A 5 -16.90 -14.25 -6.92
C LYS A 5 -16.00 -15.48 -6.86
N SER A 6 -15.42 -15.89 -7.99
CA SER A 6 -14.49 -17.02 -8.04
C SER A 6 -13.16 -16.72 -7.34
N LEU A 7 -12.64 -15.49 -7.50
CA LEU A 7 -11.44 -15.03 -6.79
C LEU A 7 -11.63 -15.01 -5.27
N ASN A 8 -12.78 -14.52 -4.78
CA ASN A 8 -13.09 -14.52 -3.35
C ASN A 8 -13.25 -15.93 -2.78
N LYS A 9 -13.86 -16.87 -3.52
CA LYS A 9 -14.00 -18.27 -3.08
C LYS A 9 -12.65 -18.96 -2.97
N TRP A 10 -11.72 -18.68 -3.88
CA TRP A 10 -10.35 -19.20 -3.84
C TRP A 10 -9.54 -18.63 -2.69
N ALA A 11 -9.55 -17.30 -2.52
CA ALA A 11 -8.87 -16.63 -1.40
C ALA A 11 -9.37 -17.15 -0.05
N ASN A 12 -10.68 -17.40 0.07
CA ASN A 12 -11.27 -18.00 1.25
C ASN A 12 -10.84 -19.45 1.47
N ALA A 13 -10.72 -20.26 0.41
CA ALA A 13 -10.26 -21.64 0.51
C ALA A 13 -8.78 -21.77 0.92
N HIS A 14 -7.95 -20.77 0.58
CA HIS A 14 -6.52 -20.72 0.88
C HIS A 14 -6.14 -19.73 1.99
N THR A 15 -7.10 -19.24 2.79
CA THR A 15 -6.76 -18.36 3.93
C THR A 15 -6.09 -19.19 5.02
N TYR A 16 -4.77 -19.02 5.13
CA TYR A 16 -3.95 -19.53 6.23
C TYR A 16 -3.53 -18.35 7.14
N LEU A 17 -3.42 -18.63 8.45
CA LEU A 17 -2.96 -17.67 9.46
C LEU A 17 -1.72 -16.83 9.05
N PRO A 18 -0.70 -17.40 8.36
CA PRO A 18 0.47 -16.63 7.92
C PRO A 18 0.15 -15.54 6.90
N VAL A 19 -0.81 -15.75 6.00
CA VAL A 19 -1.16 -14.75 4.97
C VAL A 19 -1.80 -13.52 5.63
N ASP A 20 -2.64 -13.74 6.65
CA ASP A 20 -3.23 -12.66 7.44
C ASP A 20 -2.16 -11.89 8.23
N LEU A 21 -1.16 -12.59 8.79
CA LEU A 21 -0.04 -11.94 9.47
C LEU A 21 0.78 -11.05 8.52
N VAL A 22 1.05 -11.51 7.30
CA VAL A 22 1.76 -10.69 6.30
C VAL A 22 0.92 -9.46 5.91
N ARG A 23 -0.41 -9.60 5.80
CA ARG A 23 -1.32 -8.48 5.54
C ARG A 23 -1.25 -7.43 6.66
N ILE A 24 -1.34 -7.90 7.91
CA ILE A 24 -1.28 -7.03 9.09
C ILE A 24 0.08 -6.33 9.16
N ALA A 25 1.18 -7.07 8.97
CA ALA A 25 2.52 -6.51 8.96
C ALA A 25 2.70 -5.46 7.85
N LEU A 26 2.19 -5.72 6.64
CA LEU A 26 2.18 -4.75 5.54
C LEU A 26 1.42 -3.48 5.93
N GLY A 27 0.20 -3.62 6.47
CA GLY A 27 -0.62 -2.48 6.87
C GLY A 27 0.05 -1.63 7.95
N VAL A 28 0.60 -2.27 8.98
CA VAL A 28 1.37 -1.59 10.05
C VAL A 28 2.60 -0.90 9.48
N PHE A 29 3.33 -1.55 8.59
CA PHE A 29 4.51 -0.96 7.94
C PHE A 29 4.15 0.32 7.16
N LEU A 30 3.10 0.27 6.34
CA LEU A 30 2.63 1.42 5.57
C LEU A 30 2.17 2.57 6.47
N PHE A 31 1.47 2.24 7.56
CA PHE A 31 1.07 3.20 8.57
C PHE A 31 2.27 3.89 9.22
N MET A 32 3.28 3.12 9.65
CA MET A 32 4.51 3.67 10.22
C MET A 32 5.27 4.57 9.23
N LYS A 33 5.28 4.22 7.93
CA LYS A 33 5.83 5.11 6.89
C LYS A 33 5.01 6.39 6.73
N GLY A 34 3.69 6.32 6.80
CA GLY A 34 2.82 7.49 6.83
C GLY A 34 3.12 8.43 7.99
N ILE A 35 3.31 7.89 9.20
CA ILE A 35 3.72 8.69 10.38
C ILE A 35 5.07 9.34 10.11
N SER A 36 6.06 8.57 9.65
CA SER A 36 7.41 9.07 9.37
C SER A 36 7.40 10.26 8.40
N PHE A 37 6.54 10.22 7.38
CA PHE A 37 6.36 11.31 6.43
C PHE A 37 5.65 12.53 7.03
N ILE A 38 4.64 12.36 7.88
CA ILE A 38 4.00 13.50 8.56
C ILE A 38 4.93 14.15 9.57
N THR A 39 5.70 13.36 10.32
CA THR A 39 6.65 13.89 11.31
C THR A 39 7.83 14.57 10.62
N ASN A 40 8.22 14.12 9.43
CA ASN A 40 9.32 14.66 8.65
C ASN A 40 8.86 15.08 7.25
N ILE A 41 7.97 16.08 7.17
CA ILE A 41 7.49 16.60 5.88
C ILE A 41 8.65 17.09 5.02
N GLN A 42 9.71 17.65 5.62
CA GLN A 42 10.91 18.06 4.88
C GLN A 42 11.55 16.87 4.14
N TYR A 43 11.69 15.73 4.81
CA TYR A 43 12.22 14.52 4.18
C TYR A 43 11.35 14.07 3.00
N LEU A 44 10.01 14.12 3.14
CA LEU A 44 9.11 13.82 2.02
C LEU A 44 9.26 14.83 0.87
N ASN A 45 9.38 16.12 1.16
CA ASN A 45 9.63 17.17 0.18
C ASN A 45 10.95 16.94 -0.58
N ASP A 46 12.01 16.58 0.13
CA ASP A 46 13.31 16.31 -0.47
C ASP A 46 13.23 15.10 -1.41
N LEU A 47 12.50 14.04 -1.01
CA LEU A 47 12.27 12.87 -1.86
C LEU A 47 11.49 13.23 -3.13
N ILE A 48 10.42 14.02 -3.05
CA ILE A 48 9.60 14.36 -4.22
C ILE A 48 10.15 15.56 -5.02
N SER A 49 11.23 16.21 -4.56
CA SER A 49 11.84 17.38 -5.21
C SER A 49 12.09 17.20 -6.73
N PRO A 50 12.54 16.02 -7.23
CA PRO A 50 12.68 15.79 -8.67
C PRO A 50 11.36 15.94 -9.44
N ILE A 51 10.23 15.58 -8.82
CA ILE A 51 8.88 15.69 -9.39
C ILE A 51 8.30 17.10 -9.15
N ASP A 52 8.61 17.73 -8.02
CA ASP A 52 8.11 19.07 -7.70
C ASP A 52 8.58 20.13 -8.71
N LYS A 53 9.79 19.96 -9.27
CA LYS A 53 10.29 20.77 -10.39
C LYS A 53 9.40 20.74 -11.65
N ILE A 54 8.50 19.77 -11.76
CA ILE A 54 7.56 19.57 -12.87
C ILE A 54 6.15 20.13 -12.52
N GLY A 55 5.94 20.63 -11.29
CA GLY A 55 4.74 21.35 -10.88
C GLY A 55 3.68 20.54 -10.13
N GLY A 56 4.07 19.50 -9.38
CA GLY A 56 3.13 18.59 -8.71
C GLY A 56 3.42 18.21 -7.25
N GLY A 57 4.50 18.69 -6.64
CA GLY A 57 4.94 18.20 -5.31
C GLY A 57 3.98 18.55 -4.19
N MET A 58 3.40 19.75 -4.18
CA MET A 58 2.48 20.17 -3.11
C MET A 58 1.24 19.25 -2.99
N PHE A 59 0.66 18.82 -4.12
CA PHE A 59 -0.47 17.88 -4.11
C PHE A 59 -0.03 16.47 -3.70
N LEU A 60 1.17 16.06 -4.08
CA LEU A 60 1.72 14.75 -3.72
C LEU A 60 1.92 14.60 -2.22
N VAL A 61 2.41 15.63 -1.51
CA VAL A 61 2.57 15.59 -0.03
C VAL A 61 1.24 15.31 0.66
N HIS A 62 0.20 16.06 0.28
CA HIS A 62 -1.13 15.97 0.88
C HIS A 62 -1.87 14.69 0.49
N TYR A 63 -1.43 14.01 -0.56
CA TYR A 63 -1.96 12.70 -0.96
C TYR A 63 -1.21 11.55 -0.28
N ILE A 64 0.13 11.54 -0.36
CA ILE A 64 0.99 10.43 0.04
C ILE A 64 0.81 10.10 1.53
N ALA A 65 0.88 11.10 2.40
CA ALA A 65 0.84 10.91 3.84
C ALA A 65 -0.52 10.34 4.33
N PRO A 66 -1.68 10.95 4.00
CA PRO A 66 -2.98 10.38 4.37
C PRO A 66 -3.25 9.02 3.73
N ALA A 67 -2.84 8.82 2.47
CA ALA A 67 -3.02 7.55 1.78
C ALA A 67 -2.24 6.41 2.46
N GLN A 68 -0.99 6.64 2.88
CA GLN A 68 -0.22 5.64 3.64
C GLN A 68 -0.85 5.34 5.00
N LEU A 69 -1.30 6.36 5.73
CA LEU A 69 -1.86 6.19 7.07
C LEU A 69 -3.19 5.44 7.02
N ILE A 70 -4.15 6.00 6.30
CA ILE A 70 -5.51 5.45 6.22
C ILE A 70 -5.45 4.11 5.49
N GLY A 71 -4.72 4.04 4.38
CA GLY A 71 -4.53 2.81 3.63
C GLY A 71 -3.84 1.72 4.45
N GLY A 72 -2.83 2.06 5.26
CA GLY A 72 -2.16 1.12 6.17
C GLY A 72 -3.10 0.53 7.21
N ILE A 73 -3.91 1.35 7.86
CA ILE A 73 -4.95 0.90 8.81
C ILE A 73 -5.95 -0.01 8.11
N MET A 74 -6.47 0.42 6.97
CA MET A 74 -7.45 -0.34 6.17
C MET A 74 -6.89 -1.71 5.77
N ILE A 75 -5.65 -1.79 5.30
CA ILE A 75 -4.99 -3.05 4.95
C ILE A 75 -4.82 -3.94 6.19
N ALA A 76 -4.37 -3.38 7.32
CA ALA A 76 -4.13 -4.15 8.54
C ALA A 76 -5.41 -4.85 9.04
N PHE A 77 -6.50 -4.10 9.16
CA PHE A 77 -7.81 -4.64 9.57
C PHE A 77 -8.52 -5.43 8.46
N GLY A 78 -8.01 -5.37 7.23
CA GLY A 78 -8.60 -6.04 6.09
C GLY A 78 -9.93 -5.39 5.65
N LEU A 79 -10.01 -4.06 5.70
CA LEU A 79 -11.15 -3.26 5.24
C LEU A 79 -10.82 -2.61 3.88
N LEU A 80 -11.69 -2.82 2.88
CA LEU A 80 -11.54 -2.37 1.50
C LEU A 80 -10.11 -2.56 0.96
N THR A 81 -9.50 -3.72 1.27
CA THR A 81 -8.06 -3.99 1.04
C THR A 81 -7.61 -3.70 -0.39
N ARG A 82 -8.41 -4.10 -1.38
CA ARG A 82 -8.11 -3.87 -2.80
C ARG A 82 -8.04 -2.38 -3.12
N TRP A 83 -8.96 -1.57 -2.59
CA TRP A 83 -8.97 -0.12 -2.80
C TRP A 83 -7.82 0.58 -2.07
N ALA A 84 -7.55 0.18 -0.84
CA ALA A 84 -6.41 0.69 -0.09
C ALA A 84 -5.08 0.38 -0.80
N ILE A 85 -4.95 -0.81 -1.39
CA ILE A 85 -3.78 -1.18 -2.19
C ILE A 85 -3.71 -0.37 -3.49
N ILE A 86 -4.82 -0.16 -4.20
CA ILE A 86 -4.84 0.69 -5.40
C ILE A 86 -4.32 2.09 -5.09
N ALA A 87 -4.71 2.68 -3.95
CA ALA A 87 -4.19 3.98 -3.52
C ALA A 87 -2.68 3.94 -3.20
N GLN A 88 -2.17 2.79 -2.75
CA GLN A 88 -0.78 2.59 -2.40
C GLN A 88 0.14 2.38 -3.62
N LEU A 89 -0.36 1.77 -4.70
CA LEU A 89 0.44 1.43 -5.89
C LEU A 89 1.12 2.66 -6.54
N PRO A 90 0.41 3.78 -6.83
CA PRO A 90 1.04 4.98 -7.40
C PRO A 90 2.17 5.53 -6.53
N ILE A 91 2.04 5.42 -5.21
CA ILE A 91 3.04 5.94 -4.26
C ILE A 91 4.32 5.10 -4.32
N LEU A 92 4.18 3.76 -4.34
CA LEU A 92 5.33 2.86 -4.44
C LEU A 92 6.02 2.94 -5.81
N ILE A 93 5.23 3.05 -6.88
CA ILE A 93 5.74 3.27 -8.23
C ILE A 93 6.49 4.61 -8.29
N GLY A 94 5.91 5.67 -7.75
CA GLY A 94 6.56 6.99 -7.65
C GLY A 94 7.87 6.93 -6.87
N ALA A 95 7.91 6.22 -5.75
CA ALA A 95 9.14 6.04 -4.97
C ALA A 95 10.25 5.34 -5.76
N ILE A 96 9.91 4.33 -6.56
CA ILE A 96 10.86 3.64 -7.44
C ILE A 96 11.39 4.60 -8.52
N PHE A 97 10.52 5.36 -9.18
CA PHE A 97 10.91 6.34 -10.20
C PHE A 97 11.81 7.43 -9.61
N ILE A 98 11.44 8.01 -8.47
CA ILE A 98 12.25 9.01 -7.75
C ILE A 98 13.64 8.47 -7.45
N ASN A 99 13.74 7.23 -6.97
CA ASN A 99 15.03 6.62 -6.64
C ASN A 99 15.93 6.42 -7.87
N PHE A 100 15.37 6.29 -9.08
CA PHE A 100 16.15 6.25 -10.33
C PHE A 100 16.51 7.64 -10.86
N MET A 101 15.71 8.68 -10.57
CA MET A 101 15.96 10.05 -11.00
C MET A 101 16.92 10.81 -10.08
N GLY A 102 16.96 10.44 -8.80
CA GLY A 102 17.84 11.04 -7.78
C GLY A 102 19.09 10.20 -7.51
N GLU A 103 19.64 10.35 -6.30
CA GLU A 103 20.71 9.47 -5.82
C GLU A 103 20.17 8.08 -5.55
N MET A 104 20.71 7.08 -6.27
CA MET A 104 20.22 5.72 -6.18
C MET A 104 20.56 5.10 -4.81
N GLN A 105 19.54 4.88 -3.99
CA GLN A 105 19.69 4.16 -2.72
C GLN A 105 19.16 2.73 -2.86
N SER A 106 20.07 1.77 -3.02
CA SER A 106 19.74 0.35 -3.23
C SER A 106 18.81 -0.22 -2.16
N GLN A 107 18.97 0.19 -0.90
CA GLN A 107 18.14 -0.27 0.21
C GLN A 107 16.69 0.23 0.11
N ASN A 108 16.49 1.50 -0.25
CA ASN A 108 15.15 2.07 -0.43
C ASN A 108 14.46 1.49 -1.67
N LEU A 109 15.21 1.28 -2.74
CA LEU A 109 14.72 0.63 -3.95
C LEU A 109 14.24 -0.80 -3.68
N LEU A 110 15.07 -1.60 -2.99
CA LEU A 110 14.74 -2.97 -2.65
C LEU A 110 13.52 -3.04 -1.75
N LEU A 111 13.42 -2.15 -0.76
CA LEU A 111 12.26 -2.05 0.12
C LEU A 111 10.99 -1.67 -0.64
N ALA A 112 11.05 -0.66 -1.52
CA ALA A 112 9.92 -0.23 -2.33
C ALA A 112 9.44 -1.33 -3.28
N LEU A 113 10.36 -2.04 -3.93
CA LEU A 113 10.05 -3.19 -4.79
C LEU A 113 9.41 -4.35 -4.01
N LEU A 114 9.95 -4.67 -2.84
CA LEU A 114 9.41 -5.72 -1.98
C LEU A 114 7.97 -5.40 -1.58
N ILE A 115 7.72 -4.18 -1.08
CA ILE A 115 6.37 -3.75 -0.68
C ILE A 115 5.43 -3.73 -1.89
N LEU A 116 5.90 -3.26 -3.05
CA LEU A 116 5.11 -3.27 -4.29
C LEU A 116 4.69 -4.70 -4.67
N CYS A 117 5.60 -5.66 -4.58
CA CYS A 117 5.29 -7.06 -4.86
C CYS A 117 4.24 -7.61 -3.89
N ILE A 118 4.35 -7.32 -2.59
CA ILE A 118 3.36 -7.74 -1.58
C ILE A 118 2.01 -7.06 -1.83
N CYS A 119 1.99 -5.76 -2.16
CA CYS A 119 0.78 -5.05 -2.54
C CYS A 119 0.11 -5.68 -3.77
N ILE A 120 0.86 -6.00 -4.83
CA ILE A 120 0.34 -6.68 -6.02
C ILE A 120 -0.22 -8.06 -5.65
N PHE A 121 0.46 -8.81 -4.78
CA PHE A 121 -0.06 -10.09 -4.29
C PHE A 121 -1.43 -9.92 -3.61
N PHE A 122 -1.56 -8.99 -2.65
CA PHE A 122 -2.85 -8.73 -1.98
C PHE A 122 -3.89 -8.05 -2.85
N PHE A 123 -3.50 -7.39 -3.94
CA PHE A 123 -4.44 -6.87 -4.93
C PHE A 123 -5.22 -8.00 -5.60
N PHE A 124 -4.53 -9.07 -6.00
CA PHE A 124 -5.17 -10.26 -6.59
C PHE A 124 -5.83 -11.14 -5.54
N TYR A 125 -5.13 -11.42 -4.44
CA TYR A 125 -5.61 -12.29 -3.36
C TYR A 125 -6.81 -11.68 -2.62
N GLY A 126 -6.80 -10.37 -2.34
CA GLY A 126 -7.82 -9.68 -1.57
C GLY A 126 -7.60 -9.78 -0.05
N SER A 127 -8.66 -9.58 0.73
CA SER A 127 -8.57 -9.46 2.19
C SER A 127 -8.51 -10.80 2.93
N GLY A 128 -9.00 -11.92 2.37
CA GLY A 128 -9.08 -13.23 3.07
C GLY A 128 -10.21 -13.34 4.12
N LYS A 129 -10.40 -14.53 4.71
CA LYS A 129 -11.50 -14.83 5.67
C LYS A 129 -11.44 -14.05 6.97
N ASN A 130 -10.24 -13.80 7.52
CA ASN A 130 -10.06 -13.14 8.81
C ASN A 130 -9.94 -11.62 8.66
N SER A 131 -10.80 -11.04 7.81
CA SER A 131 -10.79 -9.61 7.48
C SER A 131 -12.13 -8.96 7.80
N ALA A 132 -12.11 -7.66 8.08
CA ALA A 132 -13.33 -6.87 8.26
C ALA A 132 -14.24 -6.92 7.02
N ASP A 133 -13.66 -6.94 5.81
CA ASP A 133 -14.40 -7.10 4.54
C ASP A 133 -15.25 -8.38 4.51
N TYR A 134 -14.72 -9.49 5.03
CA TYR A 134 -15.45 -10.75 5.14
C TYR A 134 -16.54 -10.67 6.21
N TYR A 135 -16.22 -10.11 7.38
CA TYR A 135 -17.17 -9.94 8.49
C TYR A 135 -18.40 -9.11 8.09
N PHE A 136 -18.18 -7.99 7.38
CA PHE A 136 -19.27 -7.13 6.92
C PHE A 136 -19.98 -7.64 5.66
N LYS A 137 -19.64 -8.83 5.15
CA LYS A 137 -20.17 -9.39 3.89
C LYS A 137 -20.04 -8.44 2.70
N MET A 138 -19.06 -7.53 2.72
CA MET A 138 -18.75 -6.63 1.60
C MET A 138 -18.23 -7.38 0.37
N GLN A 139 -17.88 -8.66 0.55
CA GLN A 139 -17.42 -9.58 -0.50
C GLN A 139 -18.55 -10.33 -1.26
N LYS A 140 -19.81 -9.89 -1.16
CA LYS A 140 -20.96 -10.54 -1.86
C LYS A 140 -20.92 -10.44 -3.38
#